data_AF-A0A3D1GT75-F1
#
_entry.id   AF-A0A3D1GT75-F1
#
_cell.length_a   1.000
_cell.length_b   1.000
_cell.length_c   1.000
_cell.angle_alpha   90.00
_cell.angle_beta   90.00
_cell.angle_gamma   90.00
#
_symmetry.space_group_name_H-M   'P 1'
#
loop_
_entity.id
_entity.type
_entity.pdbx_description
1 polymer ?
#
loop_
_entity_poly.entity_id
_entity_poly.type
_entity_poly.pdbx_seq_one_letter_code
_entity_poly.pdbx_strand_id
1 'polypeptide(L)' 'RTRGLSEESLRAGYAKCVSLRQFVNAEDIADMAVFLASDKAKTVSGMAMAVDGHTEQVTL' A
#
# COMPACT_ATOMS: atom_id res chain seq x y z
N ARG A 1 21.03 3.62 16.04
CA ARG A 1 20.32 4.04 17.28
C ARG A 1 18.84 3.74 17.08
N THR A 2 18.25 2.84 17.86
CA THR A 2 16.79 2.58 17.83
C THR A 2 16.07 3.79 18.46
N ARG A 3 15.07 4.37 17.78
CA ARG A 3 14.41 5.63 18.18
C ARG A 3 13.59 5.58 19.49
N GLY A 4 13.57 4.45 20.21
CA GLY A 4 12.80 4.29 21.45
C GLY A 4 11.28 4.38 21.29
N LEU A 5 10.77 4.32 20.06
CA LEU A 5 9.34 4.38 19.74
C LEU A 5 8.69 3.01 19.89
N SER A 6 7.43 2.98 20.37
CA SER A 6 6.60 1.78 20.33
C SER A 6 6.24 1.41 18.89
N GLU A 7 5.98 0.13 18.63
CA GLU A 7 5.54 -0.34 17.31
C GLU A 7 4.25 0.37 16.87
N GLU A 8 3.31 0.57 17.77
CA GLU A 8 2.07 1.30 17.52
C GLU A 8 2.35 2.75 17.09
N SER A 9 3.26 3.44 17.77
CA SER A 9 3.64 4.82 17.40
C SER A 9 4.32 4.87 16.03
N LEU A 10 5.12 3.87 15.70
CA LEU A 10 5.73 3.72 14.38
C LEU A 10 4.67 3.46 13.30
N ARG A 11 3.74 2.54 13.52
CA ARG A 11 2.63 2.25 12.61
C ARG A 11 1.76 3.48 12.38
N ALA A 12 1.38 4.18 13.44
CA ALA A 12 0.61 5.41 13.33
C ALA A 12 1.37 6.52 12.58
N GLY A 13 2.69 6.59 12.73
CA GLY A 13 3.55 7.49 11.97
C GLY A 13 3.52 7.20 10.47
N TYR A 14 3.75 5.95 10.09
CA TYR A 14 3.74 5.52 8.68
C TYR A 14 2.35 5.61 8.03
N ALA A 15 1.28 5.38 8.77
CA ALA A 15 -0.08 5.59 8.27
C ALA A 15 -0.31 7.06 7.84
N LYS A 16 0.36 8.04 8.46
CA LYS A 16 0.25 9.45 8.03
C LYS A 16 0.98 9.75 6.71
N CYS A 17 1.89 8.85 6.29
CA CYS A 17 2.67 9.01 5.08
C CYS A 17 1.95 8.47 3.83
N VAL A 18 0.79 7.83 4.01
CA VAL A 18 -0.07 7.30 2.94
C VAL A 18 -1.42 8.03 2.95
N SER A 19 -1.94 8.40 1.78
CA SER A 19 -3.15 9.25 1.70
C SER A 19 -4.39 8.55 2.25
N LEU A 20 -4.49 7.24 2.06
CA LEU A 20 -5.60 6.46 2.59
C LEU A 20 -5.53 6.23 4.11
N ARG A 21 -4.44 6.66 4.76
CA ARG A 21 -4.22 6.54 6.21
C ARG A 21 -4.36 5.12 6.76
N GLN A 22 -4.18 4.14 5.89
CA GLN A 22 -4.27 2.73 6.20
C GLN A 22 -3.14 1.98 5.53
N PHE A 23 -2.69 0.93 6.19
CA PHE A 23 -1.76 -0.01 5.58
C PHE A 23 -2.52 -0.92 4.65
N VAL A 24 -1.93 -1.14 3.48
CA VAL A 24 -2.33 -2.20 2.57
C VAL A 24 -2.07 -3.55 3.26
N ASN A 25 -3.05 -4.44 3.21
CA ASN A 25 -2.94 -5.81 3.71
C ASN A 25 -2.70 -6.80 2.56
N ALA A 26 -2.58 -8.10 2.88
CA ALA A 26 -2.30 -9.11 1.87
C ALA A 26 -3.49 -9.31 0.92
N GLU A 27 -4.71 -9.15 1.44
CA GLU A 27 -5.95 -9.28 0.71
C GLU A 27 -6.09 -8.20 -0.37
N ASP A 28 -5.70 -6.95 -0.09
CA ASP A 28 -5.72 -5.84 -1.05
C ASP A 28 -4.84 -6.14 -2.28
N ILE A 29 -3.67 -6.77 -2.07
CA ILE A 29 -2.77 -7.19 -3.15
C ILE A 29 -3.39 -8.35 -3.94
N ALA A 30 -3.97 -9.32 -3.23
CA ALA A 30 -4.60 -10.49 -3.83
C ALA A 30 -5.79 -10.06 -4.71
N ASP A 31 -6.63 -9.15 -4.23
CA ASP A 31 -7.80 -8.65 -4.94
C ASP A 31 -7.41 -7.89 -6.22
N MET A 32 -6.34 -7.08 -6.18
CA MET A 32 -5.80 -6.45 -7.39
C MET A 32 -5.29 -7.48 -8.39
N ALA A 33 -4.58 -8.51 -7.93
CA ALA A 33 -4.10 -9.58 -8.80
C ALA A 33 -5.26 -10.35 -9.45
N VAL A 34 -6.32 -10.67 -8.69
CA VAL A 34 -7.54 -11.31 -9.19
C VAL A 34 -8.24 -10.42 -10.22
N PHE A 35 -8.35 -9.11 -9.96
CA PHE A 35 -8.92 -8.17 -10.92
C PHE A 35 -8.13 -8.15 -12.23
N LEU A 36 -6.80 -8.03 -12.16
CA LEU A 36 -5.91 -7.99 -13.34
C LEU A 36 -5.93 -9.31 -14.14
N ALA A 37 -6.15 -10.44 -13.48
CA ALA A 37 -6.29 -11.74 -14.14
C ALA A 37 -7.68 -11.97 -14.77
N SER A 38 -8.66 -11.11 -14.50
CA SER A 38 -10.03 -11.25 -15.00
C SER A 38 -10.23 -10.60 -16.37
N ASP A 39 -11.31 -11.01 -17.07
CA ASP A 39 -11.72 -10.40 -18.35
C ASP A 39 -11.99 -8.89 -18.26
N LYS A 40 -12.19 -8.35 -17.04
CA LYS A 40 -12.44 -6.92 -16.82
C LYS A 40 -11.19 -6.09 -17.07
N ALA A 41 -10.00 -6.68 -16.96
CA ALA A 41 -8.72 -6.03 -17.18
C ALA A 41 -8.09 -6.35 -18.54
N LYS A 42 -8.86 -6.90 -19.50
CA LYS A 42 -8.35 -7.39 -20.81
C LYS A 42 -7.55 -6.37 -21.65
N THR A 43 -7.70 -5.07 -21.38
CA THR A 43 -6.98 -3.98 -22.07
C THR A 43 -5.89 -3.35 -21.21
N VAL A 44 -5.65 -3.84 -20.00
CA VAL A 44 -4.62 -3.35 -19.08
C VAL A 44 -3.39 -4.24 -19.24
N SER A 45 -2.35 -3.72 -19.88
CA SER A 45 -1.10 -4.45 -20.13
C SER A 45 0.10 -3.50 -20.15
N GLY A 46 1.29 -4.00 -19.80
CA GLY A 46 2.54 -3.24 -19.80
C GLY A 46 2.69 -2.24 -18.65
N MET A 47 1.74 -2.17 -17.72
CA MET A 47 1.75 -1.23 -16.61
C MET A 47 2.21 -1.89 -15.31
N ALA A 48 2.96 -1.15 -14.50
CA ALA A 48 3.17 -1.48 -13.09
C ALA A 48 2.00 -0.88 -12.28
N MET A 49 1.26 -1.73 -11.57
CA MET A 49 0.12 -1.31 -10.75
C MET A 49 0.57 -1.20 -9.29
N ALA A 50 0.55 0.02 -8.75
CA ALA A 50 0.82 0.26 -7.34
C ALA A 50 -0.44 -0.01 -6.50
N VAL A 51 -0.26 -0.73 -5.39
CA VAL A 51 -1.29 -0.97 -4.37
C VAL A 51 -0.66 -0.63 -3.03
N ASP A 52 -0.60 0.67 -2.72
CA ASP A 52 0.14 1.21 -1.58
C ASP A 52 -0.66 2.25 -0.78
N GLY A 53 -1.92 2.51 -1.16
CA GLY A 53 -2.74 3.56 -0.56
C GLY A 53 -2.26 4.98 -0.85
N HIS A 54 -1.48 5.14 -1.92
CA HIS A 54 -0.77 6.35 -2.32
C HIS A 54 0.26 6.80 -1.28
N THR A 55 1.46 6.25 -1.38
CA THR A 55 2.59 6.68 -0.56
C THR A 55 3.06 8.06 -1.01
N GLU A 56 2.84 9.07 -0.17
CA GLU A 56 3.22 10.46 -0.48
C GLU A 56 4.60 10.82 0.07
N GLN A 57 5.02 10.16 1.16
CA GLN A 57 6.25 10.47 1.89
C GLN A 57 6.92 9.20 2.40
N VAL A 58 8.25 9.12 2.38
CA VAL A 58 9.01 7.97 2.91
C VAL A 58 9.86 8.37 4.12
N THR A 59 9.56 9.52 4.73
CA THR A 59 10.38 10.11 5.80
C THR A 59 9.72 9.97 7.16
N LEU A 60 10.52 9.60 8.18
CA LEU A 60 10.19 9.57 9.60
C LEU A 60 10.90 10.68 10.38
#